data_AF-A0A7N0RGD2-F1
#
_entry.id   AF-A0A7N0RGD2-F1
#
_cell.length_a   1.000
_cell.length_b   1.000
_cell.length_c   1.000
_cell.angle_alpha   90.00
_cell.angle_beta   90.00
_cell.angle_gamma   90.00
#
_symmetry.space_group_name_H-M   'P 1'
#
loop_
_entity.id
_entity.type
_entity.pdbx_description
1 polymer ?
#
loop_
_entity_poly.entity_id
_entity_poly.type
_entity_poly.pdbx_seq_one_letter_code
_entity_poly.pdbx_strand_id
1 'polypeptide(L)'
;MAMALGCGGPAATGCGSRWSMSSLRSALPCVVSARVSPASFRFPSRRTLSVSSNRLAFPIPSFSGLSASNPLLSLDSAECSSYEHNFTIVDSGGRIYAMRHGRKVPKLNRPPDQRKALLRGLTTQLLKYGRIKTTRARASAVRKYVDKMITLAKDGTLHKRRQALGFIYEKQIVHALFAEVEGRYGERNGGYTRIIRTLPRRGDNAPMAYIELV
;
A
#
# COMPACT_ATOMS: atom_id res chain seq x y z
N MET A 1 -44.02 19.69 58.16
CA MET A 1 -44.56 20.10 56.84
C MET A 1 -43.39 20.65 56.02
N ALA A 2 -42.93 19.82 55.07
CA ALA A 2 -41.96 20.03 53.98
C ALA A 2 -40.76 21.00 54.16
N MET A 3 -39.55 20.43 54.40
CA MET A 3 -38.28 21.03 54.01
C MET A 3 -38.03 20.79 52.50
N ALA A 4 -37.83 21.86 51.74
CA ALA A 4 -37.47 21.79 50.32
C ALA A 4 -35.93 21.73 50.18
N LEU A 5 -35.40 20.54 49.92
CA LEU A 5 -34.03 20.33 49.45
C LEU A 5 -34.01 20.49 47.92
N GLY A 6 -33.48 21.60 47.44
CA GLY A 6 -33.20 21.84 46.03
C GLY A 6 -31.90 21.16 45.60
N CYS A 7 -31.97 19.89 45.23
CA CYS A 7 -30.89 19.21 44.49
C CYS A 7 -31.19 19.30 42.98
N GLY A 8 -30.70 20.35 42.33
CA GLY A 8 -30.73 20.51 40.87
C GLY A 8 -29.34 20.31 40.27
N GLY A 9 -28.91 19.06 40.08
CA GLY A 9 -27.73 18.74 39.28
C GLY A 9 -28.15 18.42 37.84
N PRO A 10 -27.61 19.09 36.81
CA PRO A 10 -27.84 18.63 35.45
C PRO A 10 -27.01 17.37 35.17
N ALA A 11 -27.73 16.36 34.70
CA ALA A 11 -27.28 15.02 34.41
C ALA A 11 -26.19 14.97 33.32
N ALA A 12 -25.24 14.06 33.56
CA ALA A 12 -24.65 13.11 32.62
C ALA A 12 -24.44 13.58 31.16
N THR A 13 -23.17 13.93 30.88
CA THR A 13 -22.33 13.24 29.88
C THR A 13 -23.05 12.52 28.73
N GLY A 14 -23.39 13.29 27.68
CA GLY A 14 -23.82 12.77 26.39
C GLY A 14 -22.66 12.63 25.40
N CYS A 15 -22.32 11.38 25.09
CA CYS A 15 -21.74 10.86 23.84
C CYS A 15 -20.58 11.62 23.15
N GLY A 16 -19.38 11.05 23.30
CA GLY A 16 -18.25 11.31 22.40
C GLY A 16 -18.59 11.00 20.94
N SER A 17 -18.79 12.03 20.14
CA SER A 17 -18.80 11.91 18.69
C SER A 17 -17.36 11.75 18.20
N ARG A 18 -16.96 10.49 18.02
CA ARG A 18 -15.77 10.13 17.26
C ARG A 18 -16.04 10.53 15.80
N TRP A 19 -15.64 11.75 15.44
CA TRP A 19 -15.65 12.32 14.09
C TRP A 19 -17.06 12.48 13.51
N SER A 20 -17.80 13.49 13.99
CA SER A 20 -19.10 13.86 13.41
C SER A 20 -18.93 14.72 12.16
N MET A 21 -19.50 14.26 11.04
CA MET A 21 -19.60 15.00 9.77
C MET A 21 -20.53 16.24 9.83
N SER A 22 -21.22 16.50 10.94
CA SER A 22 -22.19 17.61 11.02
C SER A 22 -21.56 19.00 11.03
N SER A 23 -20.32 19.16 11.50
CA SER A 23 -19.62 20.45 11.54
C SER A 23 -19.06 20.91 10.16
N LEU A 24 -19.02 20.01 9.17
CA LEU A 24 -18.42 20.29 7.86
C LEU A 24 -19.39 20.87 6.82
N ARG A 25 -20.70 20.93 7.13
CA ARG A 25 -21.72 21.44 6.19
C ARG A 25 -22.03 22.94 6.36
N SER A 26 -21.63 23.57 7.47
CA SER A 26 -21.91 24.98 7.74
C SER A 26 -20.90 25.96 7.14
N ALA A 27 -19.80 25.48 6.54
CA ALA A 27 -18.69 26.30 6.08
C ALA A 27 -18.53 26.41 4.55
N LEU A 28 -19.56 26.09 3.76
CA LEU A 28 -19.48 26.22 2.30
C LEU A 28 -20.37 27.38 1.80
N PRO A 29 -19.81 28.38 1.10
CA PRO A 29 -20.60 29.37 0.39
C PRO A 29 -21.37 28.73 -0.77
N CYS A 30 -22.56 29.25 -1.03
CA CYS A 30 -23.45 28.86 -2.13
C CYS A 30 -22.73 29.08 -3.48
N VAL A 31 -22.37 28.00 -4.17
CA VAL A 31 -21.76 28.10 -5.51
C VAL A 31 -22.88 28.38 -6.51
N VAL A 32 -22.99 29.64 -6.90
CA VAL A 32 -23.80 30.08 -8.03
C VAL A 32 -23.30 29.37 -9.29
N SER A 33 -24.21 28.64 -9.94
CA SER A 33 -23.97 27.93 -11.19
C SER A 33 -23.85 28.93 -12.34
N ALA A 34 -22.63 29.34 -12.66
CA ALA A 34 -22.35 30.08 -13.89
C ALA A 34 -22.20 29.09 -15.05
N ARG A 35 -23.19 29.07 -15.95
CA ARG A 35 -23.11 28.42 -17.26
C ARG A 35 -22.00 29.08 -18.08
N VAL A 36 -20.92 28.35 -18.35
CA VAL A 36 -19.93 28.74 -19.36
C VAL A 36 -20.29 28.02 -20.66
N SER A 37 -20.61 28.80 -21.68
CA SER A 37 -20.90 28.34 -23.05
C SER A 37 -19.68 27.65 -23.68
N PRO A 38 -19.88 26.61 -24.53
CA PRO A 38 -18.77 25.89 -25.13
C PRO A 38 -18.20 26.69 -26.30
N ALA A 39 -17.06 27.37 -26.09
CA ALA A 39 -16.27 27.88 -27.19
C ALA A 39 -15.52 26.73 -27.86
N SER A 40 -15.72 26.60 -29.17
CA SER A 40 -15.15 25.61 -30.09
C SER A 40 -13.63 25.47 -29.98
N PHE A 41 -13.16 24.35 -29.44
CA PHE A 41 -11.76 23.93 -29.54
C PHE A 41 -11.47 23.43 -30.96
N ARG A 42 -10.76 24.23 -31.77
CA ARG A 42 -10.14 23.77 -33.01
C ARG A 42 -8.79 23.12 -32.69
N PHE A 43 -8.63 21.85 -33.08
CA PHE A 43 -7.36 21.13 -33.05
C PHE A 43 -6.38 21.72 -34.08
N PRO A 44 -5.13 22.05 -33.72
CA PRO A 44 -4.10 22.33 -34.73
C PRO A 44 -3.59 21.02 -35.33
N SER A 45 -3.48 20.98 -36.67
CA SER A 45 -2.98 19.87 -37.46
C SER A 45 -1.52 19.54 -37.13
N ARG A 46 -1.20 18.24 -37.06
CA ARG A 46 0.16 17.70 -36.93
C ARG A 46 1.12 18.37 -37.92
N ARG A 47 2.12 19.09 -37.40
CA ARG A 47 3.39 19.30 -38.11
C ARG A 47 4.32 18.14 -37.76
N THR A 48 4.64 17.32 -38.74
CA THR A 48 5.70 16.30 -38.65
C THR A 48 7.05 17.02 -38.59
N LEU A 49 7.73 16.94 -37.45
CA LEU A 49 9.13 17.32 -37.36
C LEU A 49 9.99 16.10 -37.74
N SER A 50 10.69 16.22 -38.85
CA SER A 50 11.73 15.28 -39.28
C SER A 50 12.94 15.42 -38.36
N VAL A 51 13.22 14.39 -37.56
CA VAL A 51 14.48 14.33 -36.79
C VAL A 51 15.58 13.87 -37.74
N SER A 52 16.46 14.80 -38.09
CA SER A 52 17.71 14.52 -38.81
C SER A 52 18.58 13.60 -37.98
N SER A 53 18.78 12.37 -38.47
CA SER A 53 19.68 11.39 -37.85
C SER A 53 21.12 11.71 -38.24
N ASN A 54 21.80 12.56 -37.48
CA ASN A 54 23.26 12.67 -37.55
C ASN A 54 23.88 11.50 -36.78
N ARG A 55 23.99 10.36 -37.48
CA ARG A 55 24.68 9.16 -37.02
C ARG A 55 26.17 9.31 -37.38
N LEU A 56 26.98 9.83 -36.46
CA LEU A 56 28.43 9.74 -36.59
C LEU A 56 28.84 8.29 -36.33
N ALA A 57 29.25 7.60 -37.40
CA ALA A 57 29.76 6.24 -37.36
C ALA A 57 31.20 6.24 -36.82
N PHE A 58 31.42 5.56 -35.70
CA PHE A 58 32.75 5.13 -35.28
C PHE A 58 32.87 3.62 -35.53
N PRO A 59 33.79 3.16 -36.39
CA PRO A 59 33.98 1.73 -36.64
C PRO A 59 34.75 1.10 -35.48
N ILE A 60 34.13 0.12 -34.83
CA ILE A 60 34.84 -0.78 -33.90
C ILE A 60 35.63 -1.78 -34.76
N PRO A 61 36.95 -1.96 -34.55
CA PRO A 61 37.72 -2.93 -35.33
C PRO A 61 37.33 -4.37 -34.96
N SER A 62 37.13 -5.19 -35.98
CA SER A 62 36.97 -6.64 -35.86
C SER A 62 38.27 -7.28 -35.39
N PHE A 63 38.27 -7.83 -34.17
CA PHE A 63 39.38 -8.63 -33.67
C PHE A 63 39.40 -9.98 -34.39
N SER A 64 40.29 -10.09 -35.38
CA SER A 64 40.64 -11.34 -36.06
C SER A 64 41.93 -11.92 -35.46
N GLY A 65 41.76 -12.80 -34.49
CA GLY A 65 42.79 -13.72 -33.98
C GLY A 65 42.04 -14.80 -33.21
N LEU A 66 42.01 -16.06 -33.61
CA LEU A 66 43.15 -16.92 -33.87
C LEU A 66 42.80 -17.89 -35.01
N SER A 67 43.59 -17.88 -36.08
CA SER A 67 43.66 -18.97 -37.04
C SER A 67 44.55 -20.06 -36.44
N ALA A 68 44.02 -21.27 -36.23
CA ALA A 68 44.85 -22.44 -36.06
C ALA A 68 45.20 -23.00 -37.45
N SER A 69 46.48 -22.90 -37.80
CA SER A 69 47.10 -23.62 -38.91
C SER A 69 46.98 -25.14 -38.70
N ASN A 70 46.25 -25.79 -39.60
CA ASN A 70 46.42 -27.13 -40.22
C ASN A 70 47.61 -28.03 -39.75
N PRO A 71 47.65 -29.32 -40.15
CA PRO A 71 46.63 -30.38 -40.26
C PRO A 71 47.14 -31.78 -39.75
N LEU A 72 46.29 -32.82 -39.87
CA LEU A 72 46.60 -34.27 -39.95
C LEU A 72 46.83 -35.14 -38.69
N LEU A 73 46.05 -36.25 -38.68
CA LEU A 73 46.30 -37.60 -38.11
C LEU A 73 46.42 -37.68 -36.56
N SER A 74 45.84 -38.63 -35.83
CA SER A 74 45.43 -40.01 -36.10
C SER A 74 44.52 -40.50 -34.96
N LEU A 75 43.63 -41.46 -35.24
CA LEU A 75 43.01 -42.31 -34.22
C LEU A 75 44.10 -42.97 -33.37
N ASP A 76 43.98 -42.91 -32.04
CA ASP A 76 44.23 -44.09 -31.20
C ASP A 76 43.45 -43.98 -29.87
N SER A 77 43.30 -45.13 -29.26
CA SER A 77 42.26 -45.57 -28.35
C SER A 77 42.53 -45.22 -26.88
N ALA A 78 41.46 -45.17 -26.07
CA ALA A 78 41.46 -45.14 -24.59
C ALA A 78 42.16 -43.91 -23.97
N GLU A 79 41.48 -42.96 -23.33
CA GLU A 79 40.75 -43.12 -22.08
C GLU A 79 39.53 -42.17 -22.07
N CYS A 80 38.32 -42.72 -22.26
CA CYS A 80 37.09 -42.05 -21.86
C CYS A 80 36.83 -42.39 -20.39
N SER A 81 37.28 -41.55 -19.48
CA SER A 81 36.83 -41.60 -18.09
C SER A 81 36.80 -40.21 -17.48
N SER A 82 35.65 -39.91 -16.87
CA SER A 82 35.39 -38.84 -15.90
C SER A 82 35.00 -37.44 -16.39
N TYR A 83 33.95 -37.36 -17.21
CA TYR A 83 32.88 -36.37 -16.92
C TYR A 83 31.51 -36.91 -17.32
N GLU A 84 31.18 -38.07 -16.72
CA GLU A 84 29.81 -38.54 -16.47
C GLU A 84 29.00 -37.34 -15.93
N HIS A 85 28.18 -36.64 -16.72
CA HIS A 85 26.90 -37.12 -17.24
C HIS A 85 26.14 -38.00 -16.24
N ASN A 86 26.06 -37.57 -14.99
CA ASN A 86 24.99 -38.00 -14.08
C ASN A 86 24.57 -36.87 -13.11
N PHE A 87 24.32 -35.68 -13.65
CA PHE A 87 23.07 -35.01 -13.27
C PHE A 87 21.98 -35.54 -14.21
N THR A 88 21.72 -36.85 -14.15
CA THR A 88 20.34 -37.32 -14.21
C THR A 88 19.66 -36.70 -12.98
N ILE A 89 19.34 -35.41 -13.09
CA ILE A 89 18.26 -34.84 -12.32
C ILE A 89 17.11 -35.74 -12.70
N VAL A 90 16.73 -36.60 -11.76
CA VAL A 90 15.48 -37.32 -11.82
C VAL A 90 14.45 -36.24 -12.12
N ASP A 91 13.92 -36.25 -13.35
CA ASP A 91 12.75 -35.48 -13.80
C ASP A 91 11.50 -36.00 -13.06
N SER A 92 11.58 -36.14 -11.75
CA SER A 92 10.46 -35.85 -10.89
C SER A 92 10.31 -34.33 -10.94
N GLY A 93 9.27 -33.82 -11.59
CA GLY A 93 8.86 -32.40 -11.63
C GLY A 93 8.55 -31.78 -10.26
N GLY A 94 9.31 -32.13 -9.22
CA GLY A 94 9.33 -31.57 -7.89
C GLY A 94 10.02 -30.22 -7.93
N ARG A 95 9.23 -29.16 -8.03
CA ARG A 95 9.68 -27.81 -7.68
C ARG A 95 10.31 -27.86 -6.29
N ILE A 96 11.59 -27.54 -6.17
CA ILE A 96 12.25 -27.40 -4.86
C ILE A 96 11.54 -26.27 -4.11
N TYR A 97 10.65 -26.62 -3.18
CA TYR A 97 10.02 -25.69 -2.26
C TYR A 97 11.02 -25.34 -1.16
N ALA A 98 12.12 -24.66 -1.50
CA ALA A 98 12.96 -24.06 -0.49
C ALA A 98 12.11 -23.04 0.28
N MET A 99 11.94 -23.28 1.59
CA MET A 99 11.23 -22.37 2.47
C MET A 99 11.91 -21.01 2.41
N ARG A 100 11.14 -19.95 2.14
CA ARG A 100 11.69 -18.60 2.08
C ARG A 100 11.86 -18.03 3.48
N HIS A 101 13.11 -17.92 3.93
CA HIS A 101 13.50 -17.28 5.19
C HIS A 101 13.21 -15.76 5.17
N GLY A 102 12.97 -15.15 6.33
CA GLY A 102 12.83 -13.70 6.49
C GLY A 102 11.56 -13.04 5.93
N ARG A 103 10.55 -13.81 5.49
CA ARG A 103 9.30 -13.25 4.94
C ARG A 103 8.38 -12.69 6.04
N LYS A 104 8.33 -11.37 6.15
CA LYS A 104 7.50 -10.65 7.15
C LYS A 104 6.20 -10.03 6.60
N VAL A 105 5.96 -10.11 5.28
CA VAL A 105 4.77 -9.48 4.65
C VAL A 105 3.68 -10.54 4.42
N PRO A 106 2.46 -10.35 4.97
CA PRO A 106 1.36 -11.30 4.78
C PRO A 106 0.82 -11.20 3.34
N LYS A 107 0.70 -12.35 2.66
CA LYS A 107 0.23 -12.39 1.26
C LYS A 107 -1.29 -12.21 1.12
N LEU A 108 -2.07 -12.55 2.15
CA LEU A 108 -3.54 -12.46 2.19
C LEU A 108 -4.24 -13.19 1.01
N ASN A 109 -3.60 -14.22 0.45
CA ASN A 109 -4.06 -14.97 -0.72
C ASN A 109 -4.43 -14.09 -1.92
N ARG A 110 -3.69 -12.99 -2.11
CA ARG A 110 -3.92 -12.02 -3.20
C ARG A 110 -2.61 -11.64 -3.89
N PRO A 111 -2.63 -11.33 -5.19
CA PRO A 111 -1.49 -10.72 -5.88
C PRO A 111 -1.14 -9.35 -5.27
N PRO A 112 0.10 -8.86 -5.48
CA PRO A 112 0.59 -7.64 -4.83
C PRO A 112 -0.29 -6.41 -5.06
N ASP A 113 -0.82 -6.23 -6.27
CA ASP A 113 -1.60 -5.03 -6.62
C ASP A 113 -2.94 -5.00 -5.89
N GLN A 114 -3.67 -6.12 -5.93
CA GLN A 114 -4.94 -6.28 -5.21
C GLN A 114 -4.75 -6.17 -3.69
N ARG A 115 -3.64 -6.72 -3.17
CA ARG A 115 -3.29 -6.62 -1.75
C ARG A 115 -3.04 -5.16 -1.36
N LYS A 116 -2.31 -4.40 -2.17
CA LYS A 116 -2.05 -2.97 -1.94
C LYS A 116 -3.36 -2.18 -1.91
N ALA A 117 -4.25 -2.39 -2.89
CA ALA A 117 -5.55 -1.72 -2.94
C ALA A 117 -6.43 -2.05 -1.71
N LEU A 118 -6.49 -3.32 -1.30
CA LEU A 118 -7.19 -3.74 -0.09
C LEU A 118 -6.70 -3.00 1.16
N LEU A 119 -5.37 -2.98 1.37
CA LEU A 119 -4.78 -2.41 2.58
C LEU A 119 -4.96 -0.89 2.63
N ARG A 120 -4.91 -0.22 1.46
CA ARG A 120 -5.26 1.20 1.34
C ARG A 120 -6.71 1.43 1.76
N GLY A 121 -7.65 0.64 1.24
CA GLY A 121 -9.09 0.78 1.54
C GLY A 121 -9.42 0.51 3.01
N LEU A 122 -8.82 -0.52 3.62
CA LEU A 122 -9.01 -0.79 5.05
C LEU A 122 -8.43 0.31 5.93
N THR A 123 -7.26 0.86 5.55
CA THR A 123 -6.65 1.98 6.28
C THR A 123 -7.53 3.22 6.20
N THR A 124 -8.04 3.56 5.01
CA THR A 124 -8.92 4.73 4.85
C THR A 124 -10.21 4.59 5.63
N GLN A 125 -10.84 3.41 5.58
CA GLN A 125 -12.04 3.15 6.36
C GLN A 125 -11.75 3.23 7.87
N LEU A 126 -10.58 2.77 8.32
CA LEU A 126 -10.27 2.72 9.75
C LEU A 126 -10.11 4.14 10.30
N LEU A 127 -9.42 4.99 9.54
CA LEU A 127 -9.25 6.39 9.90
C LEU A 127 -10.58 7.16 9.85
N LYS A 128 -11.49 6.78 8.94
CA LYS A 128 -12.82 7.39 8.81
C LYS A 128 -13.76 7.07 9.98
N TYR A 129 -13.85 5.80 10.35
CA TYR A 129 -14.84 5.32 11.32
C TYR A 129 -14.24 5.03 12.71
N GLY A 130 -12.92 4.94 12.83
CA GLY A 130 -12.20 4.61 14.06
C GLY A 130 -12.26 3.15 14.49
N ARG A 131 -13.22 2.36 13.98
CA ARG A 131 -13.41 0.93 14.28
C ARG A 131 -13.92 0.16 13.07
N ILE A 132 -13.36 -1.02 12.81
CA ILE A 132 -13.84 -1.93 11.75
C ILE A 132 -13.80 -3.38 12.20
N LYS A 133 -14.82 -4.17 11.82
CA LYS A 133 -14.83 -5.63 11.93
C LYS A 133 -14.20 -6.27 10.68
N THR A 134 -13.10 -6.99 10.81
CA THR A 134 -12.43 -7.68 9.70
C THR A 134 -11.93 -9.07 10.10
N THR A 135 -11.25 -9.79 9.20
CA THR A 135 -10.58 -11.05 9.58
C THR A 135 -9.28 -10.74 10.32
N ARG A 136 -8.90 -11.62 11.26
CA ARG A 136 -7.69 -11.48 12.07
C ARG A 136 -6.44 -11.24 11.22
N ALA A 137 -6.29 -11.97 10.12
CA ALA A 137 -5.15 -11.84 9.21
C ALA A 137 -5.09 -10.45 8.55
N ARG A 138 -6.24 -9.89 8.14
CA ARG A 138 -6.31 -8.54 7.56
C ARG A 138 -6.04 -7.47 8.62
N ALA A 139 -6.63 -7.60 9.81
CA ALA A 139 -6.39 -6.67 10.91
C ALA A 139 -4.89 -6.57 11.27
N SER A 140 -4.22 -7.72 11.44
CA SER A 140 -2.78 -7.75 11.71
C SER A 140 -1.94 -7.10 10.60
N ALA A 141 -2.32 -7.27 9.34
CA ALA A 141 -1.63 -6.65 8.21
C ALA A 141 -1.83 -5.13 8.17
N VAL A 142 -3.03 -4.65 8.46
CA VAL A 142 -3.42 -3.23 8.42
C VAL A 142 -2.68 -2.40 9.47
N ARG A 143 -2.41 -2.96 10.66
CA ARG A 143 -1.66 -2.28 11.75
C ARG A 143 -0.45 -1.50 11.25
N LYS A 144 0.44 -2.16 10.49
CA LYS A 144 1.68 -1.55 9.99
C LYS A 144 1.42 -0.30 9.14
N TYR A 145 0.36 -0.31 8.34
CA TYR A 145 0.04 0.80 7.44
C TYR A 145 -0.61 1.96 8.20
N VAL A 146 -1.53 1.66 9.12
CA VAL A 146 -2.17 2.67 9.97
C VAL A 146 -1.15 3.35 10.85
N ASP A 147 -0.29 2.58 11.51
CA ASP A 147 0.74 3.14 12.39
C ASP A 147 1.68 4.05 11.60
N LYS A 148 2.06 3.66 10.37
CA LYS A 148 2.86 4.49 9.48
C LYS A 148 2.14 5.80 9.12
N MET A 149 0.83 5.78 8.82
CA MET A 149 0.09 6.99 8.49
C MET A 149 0.01 7.95 9.68
N ILE A 150 -0.19 7.44 10.90
CA ILE A 150 -0.23 8.25 12.12
C ILE A 150 1.15 8.83 12.43
N THR A 151 2.22 8.05 12.30
CA THR A 151 3.58 8.57 12.46
C THR A 151 3.90 9.68 11.45
N LEU A 152 3.50 9.54 10.19
CA LEU A 152 3.64 10.62 9.20
C LEU A 152 2.85 11.88 9.59
N ALA A 153 1.70 11.70 10.25
CA ALA A 153 0.86 12.79 10.72
C ALA A 153 1.51 13.57 11.86
N LYS A 154 2.12 12.86 12.82
CA LYS A 154 2.85 13.45 13.96
C LYS A 154 3.98 14.38 13.51
N ASP A 155 4.61 14.10 12.37
CA ASP A 155 5.67 14.94 11.81
C ASP A 155 5.14 16.27 11.22
N GLY A 156 3.88 16.33 10.77
CA GLY A 156 3.23 17.55 10.27
C GLY A 156 3.71 18.12 8.91
N THR A 157 4.93 17.78 8.43
CA THR A 157 5.56 18.41 7.25
C THR A 157 4.79 18.23 5.93
N LEU A 158 4.95 19.18 5.00
CA LEU A 158 4.35 19.12 3.66
C LEU A 158 4.74 17.84 2.89
N HIS A 159 5.99 17.40 3.03
CA HIS A 159 6.46 16.18 2.39
C HIS A 159 5.70 14.94 2.91
N LYS A 160 5.52 14.82 4.23
CA LYS A 160 4.77 13.71 4.83
C LYS A 160 3.29 13.75 4.40
N ARG A 161 2.68 14.93 4.30
CA ARG A 161 1.32 15.10 3.76
C ARG A 161 1.19 14.56 2.34
N ARG A 162 2.16 14.85 1.45
CA ARG A 162 2.18 14.30 0.07
C ARG A 162 2.31 12.77 0.06
N GLN A 163 3.14 12.22 0.94
CA GLN A 163 3.26 10.75 1.08
C GLN A 163 1.93 10.11 1.52
N ALA A 164 1.24 10.70 2.49
CA ALA A 164 -0.05 10.22 2.97
C ALA A 164 -1.14 10.28 1.88
N LEU A 165 -1.18 11.36 1.10
CA LEU A 165 -2.08 11.51 -0.06
C LEU A 165 -1.85 10.45 -1.14
N GLY A 166 -0.61 9.98 -1.32
CA GLY A 166 -0.31 8.88 -2.24
C GLY A 166 -0.89 7.53 -1.81
N PHE A 167 -1.21 7.37 -0.52
CA PHE A 167 -1.71 6.11 0.04
C PHE A 167 -3.21 6.13 0.31
N ILE A 168 -3.71 7.17 0.98
CA ILE A 168 -5.14 7.32 1.35
C ILE A 168 -5.95 7.76 0.12
N TYR A 169 -7.15 7.20 -0.06
CA TYR A 169 -8.05 7.54 -1.16
C TYR A 169 -8.77 8.89 -1.00
N GLU A 170 -9.25 9.19 0.21
CA GLU A 170 -10.04 10.40 0.47
C GLU A 170 -9.14 11.52 1.04
N LYS A 171 -9.06 12.66 0.35
CA LYS A 171 -8.25 13.81 0.77
C LYS A 171 -8.70 14.40 2.11
N GLN A 172 -10.01 14.42 2.35
CA GLN A 172 -10.62 14.96 3.56
C GLN A 172 -10.13 14.26 4.83
N ILE A 173 -9.98 12.93 4.77
CA ILE A 173 -9.45 12.13 5.89
C ILE A 173 -8.01 12.51 6.20
N VAL A 174 -7.19 12.81 5.18
CA VAL A 174 -5.82 13.23 5.39
C VAL A 174 -5.78 14.56 6.15
N HIS A 175 -6.57 15.56 5.73
CA HIS A 175 -6.60 16.85 6.42
C HIS A 175 -7.00 16.72 7.88
N ALA A 176 -8.06 15.96 8.17
CA ALA A 176 -8.52 15.75 9.54
C ALA A 176 -7.54 14.92 10.38
N LEU A 177 -6.86 13.93 9.78
CA LEU A 177 -5.79 13.16 10.43
C LEU A 177 -4.61 14.05 10.85
N PHE A 178 -4.16 14.97 10.01
CA PHE A 178 -3.08 15.89 10.38
C PHE A 178 -3.51 16.95 11.41
N ALA A 179 -4.80 17.28 11.50
CA ALA A 179 -5.31 18.23 12.49
C ALA A 179 -5.49 17.59 13.89
N GLU A 180 -5.99 16.34 13.95
CA GLU A 180 -6.38 15.71 15.23
C GLU A 180 -5.27 14.86 15.89
N VAL A 181 -4.28 14.36 15.11
CA VAL A 181 -3.32 13.37 15.62
C VAL A 181 -2.42 13.92 16.72
N GLU A 182 -1.99 15.17 16.63
CA GLU A 182 -1.09 15.77 17.65
C GLU A 182 -1.76 15.80 19.03
N GLY A 183 -3.03 16.20 19.10
CA GLY A 183 -3.79 16.23 20.36
C GLY A 183 -4.10 14.84 20.93
N ARG A 184 -4.25 13.79 20.10
CA ARG A 184 -4.60 12.44 20.57
C ARG A 184 -3.42 11.52 20.85
N TYR A 185 -2.37 11.62 20.03
CA TYR A 185 -1.25 10.67 20.02
C TYR A 185 0.12 11.33 20.21
N GLY A 186 0.17 12.61 20.58
CA GLY A 186 1.41 13.36 20.82
C GLY A 186 2.37 12.60 21.74
N GLU A 187 1.90 12.22 22.93
CA GLU A 187 2.71 11.52 23.94
C GLU A 187 2.98 10.04 23.62
N ARG A 188 2.16 9.41 22.76
CA ARG A 188 2.25 7.96 22.51
C ARG A 188 3.31 7.63 21.47
N ASN A 189 4.30 6.83 21.87
CA ASN A 189 5.38 6.33 21.01
C ASN A 189 5.01 4.99 20.33
N GLY A 190 4.06 5.05 19.40
CA GLY A 190 3.65 3.89 18.59
C GLY A 190 2.51 3.06 19.19
N GLY A 191 2.08 2.04 18.42
CA GLY A 191 0.97 1.16 18.83
C GLY A 191 -0.36 1.90 18.94
N TYR A 192 -0.79 2.54 17.85
CA TYR A 192 -2.01 3.36 17.83
C TYR A 192 -3.28 2.54 17.58
N THR A 193 -3.11 1.26 17.28
CA THR A 193 -4.20 0.34 16.94
C THR A 193 -4.29 -0.81 17.93
N ARG A 194 -5.52 -1.17 18.29
CA ARG A 194 -5.85 -2.34 19.10
C ARG A 194 -6.58 -3.36 18.24
N ILE A 195 -6.25 -4.64 18.42
CA ILE A 195 -6.98 -5.76 17.79
C ILE A 195 -7.68 -6.56 18.88
N ILE A 196 -9.00 -6.66 18.79
CA ILE A 196 -9.84 -7.44 19.70
C ILE A 196 -10.39 -8.63 18.91
N ARG A 197 -10.12 -9.85 19.37
CA ARG A 197 -10.61 -11.07 18.71
C ARG A 197 -12.10 -11.25 19.01
N THR A 198 -12.84 -11.78 18.04
CA THR A 198 -14.26 -12.09 18.19
C THR A 198 -14.53 -13.53 17.82
N LEU A 199 -15.79 -13.95 17.97
CA LEU A 199 -16.29 -15.21 17.44
C LEU A 199 -15.97 -15.33 15.93
N PRO A 200 -15.65 -16.55 15.46
CA PRO A 200 -15.45 -16.80 14.05
C PRO A 200 -16.74 -16.57 13.26
N ARG A 201 -16.59 -16.32 11.96
CA ARG A 201 -17.73 -16.12 11.07
C ARG A 201 -18.47 -17.44 10.84
N ARG A 202 -19.80 -17.39 10.86
CA ARG A 202 -20.66 -18.52 10.51
C ARG A 202 -20.51 -18.86 9.02
N GLY A 203 -20.28 -20.14 8.71
CA GLY A 203 -20.14 -20.65 7.35
C GLY A 203 -18.72 -21.05 7.00
N ASP A 204 -17.79 -20.08 6.93
CA ASP A 204 -16.39 -20.31 6.55
C ASP A 204 -15.43 -20.46 7.75
N ASN A 205 -15.94 -20.36 8.98
CA ASN A 205 -15.20 -20.38 10.24
C ASN A 205 -14.00 -19.41 10.24
N ALA A 206 -14.07 -18.30 9.48
CA ALA A 206 -12.96 -17.38 9.39
C ALA A 206 -12.76 -16.65 10.73
N PRO A 207 -11.53 -16.60 11.28
CA PRO A 207 -11.27 -15.91 12.54
C PRO A 207 -11.45 -14.41 12.35
N MET A 208 -12.43 -13.84 13.06
CA MET A 208 -12.79 -12.42 12.99
C MET A 208 -12.13 -11.63 14.12
N ALA A 209 -11.96 -10.33 13.90
CA ALA A 209 -11.46 -9.39 14.87
C ALA A 209 -11.99 -7.97 14.60
N TYR A 210 -12.18 -7.19 15.66
CA TYR A 210 -12.28 -5.74 15.56
C TYR A 210 -10.87 -5.14 15.57
N ILE A 211 -10.65 -4.15 14.70
CA ILE A 211 -9.50 -3.26 14.75
C ILE A 211 -9.99 -1.86 15.08
N GLU A 212 -9.37 -1.24 16.07
CA GLU A 212 -9.79 0.03 16.67
C GLU A 212 -8.59 0.94 16.84
N LEU A 213 -8.79 2.24 16.62
CA LEU A 213 -7.85 3.27 17.06
C LEU A 213 -7.97 3.43 18.58
N VAL A 214 -6.81 3.50 19.25
CA VAL A 214 -6.71 3.74 20.71
C VAL A 214 -7.10 5.16 21.05
#